data_AF-A0A7Y4YG66-F1
#
_entry.id   AF-A0A7Y4YG66-F1
#
_cell.length_a   1.000
_cell.length_b   1.000
_cell.length_c   1.000
_cell.angle_alpha   90.00
_cell.angle_beta   90.00
_cell.angle_gamma   90.00
#
_symmetry.space_group_name_H-M   'P 1'
#
loop_
_entity.id
_entity.type
_entity.pdbx_description
1 polymer ?
#
loop_
_entity_poly.entity_id
_entity_poly.type
_entity_poly.pdbx_seq_one_letter_code
_entity_poly.pdbx_strand_id
1 'polypeptide(L)'
;MLGTGIALADSEWLLMSRHGECVEIASLIRKVPDLGAIRDPDAFIKLMRDKGHQVGVQILPAPSGKVVEIKVPDRDLSLLFVTSEVCRQSGVR
;
A
#
# COMPACT_ATOMS: atom_id res chain seq x y z
N MET A 1 -9.79 -29.84 20.28
CA MET A 1 -10.79 -28.98 19.62
C MET A 1 -10.02 -27.86 18.93
N LEU A 2 -10.17 -27.74 17.61
CA LEU A 2 -9.50 -26.72 16.80
C LEU A 2 -10.08 -25.34 17.18
N GLY A 3 -9.28 -24.52 17.86
CA GLY A 3 -9.60 -23.12 18.10
C GLY A 3 -9.25 -22.32 16.85
N THR A 4 -10.19 -22.23 15.91
CA THR A 4 -10.09 -21.35 14.76
C THR A 4 -10.14 -19.91 15.26
N GLY A 5 -8.98 -19.33 15.54
CA GLY A 5 -8.85 -17.89 15.72
C GLY A 5 -9.27 -17.25 14.41
N ILE A 6 -10.46 -16.64 14.41
CA ILE A 6 -10.91 -15.77 13.34
C ILE A 6 -9.90 -14.63 13.28
N ALA A 7 -8.95 -14.71 12.36
CA ALA A 7 -8.19 -13.56 11.94
C ALA A 7 -9.24 -12.59 11.38
N LEU A 8 -9.57 -11.55 12.16
CA LEU A 8 -10.16 -10.34 11.61
C LEU A 8 -9.26 -9.99 10.44
N ALA A 9 -9.80 -10.06 9.22
CA ALA A 9 -9.05 -9.75 8.02
C ALA A 9 -8.58 -8.30 8.15
N ASP A 10 -7.35 -8.11 8.65
CA ASP A 10 -6.56 -6.92 8.39
C ASP A 10 -6.72 -6.71 6.89
N SER A 11 -7.38 -5.61 6.52
CA SER A 11 -7.66 -5.36 5.11
C SER A 11 -6.31 -5.34 4.40
N GLU A 12 -6.06 -6.38 3.60
CA GLU A 12 -4.76 -6.60 2.99
C GLU A 12 -4.47 -5.43 2.04
N TRP A 13 -3.41 -4.68 2.35
CA TRP A 13 -2.98 -3.56 1.55
C TRP A 13 -2.07 -4.07 0.44
N LEU A 14 -2.38 -3.64 -0.78
CA LEU A 14 -1.62 -3.90 -1.98
C LEU A 14 -1.15 -2.58 -2.59
N LEU A 15 -0.29 -2.69 -3.59
CA LEU A 15 0.11 -1.56 -4.42
C LEU A 15 -0.53 -1.68 -5.78
N MET A 16 -1.18 -0.60 -6.20
CA MET A 16 -1.70 -0.49 -7.54
C MET A 16 -0.66 0.16 -8.46
N SER A 17 -0.33 -0.51 -9.55
CA SER A 17 0.46 0.05 -10.65
C SER A 17 -0.39 1.07 -11.42
N ARG A 18 0.24 1.95 -12.21
CA ARG A 18 -0.51 2.89 -13.06
C ARG A 18 -1.41 2.18 -14.09
N HIS A 19 -1.12 0.91 -14.38
CA HIS A 19 -1.86 0.09 -15.33
C HIS A 19 -3.02 -0.67 -14.66
N GLY A 20 -3.29 -0.43 -13.37
CA GLY A 20 -4.40 -1.04 -12.64
C GLY A 20 -4.09 -2.41 -12.05
N GLU A 21 -2.89 -2.94 -12.27
CA GLU A 21 -2.44 -4.20 -11.67
C GLU A 21 -2.15 -3.99 -10.18
N CYS A 22 -2.62 -4.91 -9.34
CA CYS A 22 -2.27 -4.92 -7.94
C CYS A 22 -1.14 -5.91 -7.66
N VAL A 23 -0.17 -5.47 -6.88
CA VAL A 23 0.99 -6.26 -6.46
C VAL A 23 1.19 -6.15 -4.96
N GLU A 24 1.86 -7.15 -4.39
CA GLU A 24 2.26 -7.16 -2.99
C GLU A 24 3.10 -5.93 -2.61
N ILE A 25 2.91 -5.40 -1.39
CA ILE A 25 3.74 -4.31 -0.85
C ILE A 25 5.23 -4.71 -0.83
N ALA A 26 5.51 -6.00 -0.58
CA ALA A 26 6.87 -6.55 -0.62
C ALA A 26 7.61 -6.26 -1.95
N SER A 27 6.88 -6.02 -3.04
CA SER A 27 7.47 -5.65 -4.33
C SER A 27 8.22 -4.30 -4.30
N LEU A 28 7.95 -3.44 -3.31
CA LEU A 28 8.69 -2.18 -3.09
C LEU A 28 10.15 -2.40 -2.73
N ILE A 29 10.54 -3.58 -2.26
CA ILE A 29 11.94 -3.82 -1.88
C ILE A 29 12.92 -3.56 -3.02
N ARG A 30 12.45 -3.67 -4.27
CA ARG A 30 13.23 -3.31 -5.47
C ARG A 30 13.51 -1.81 -5.60
N LYS A 31 12.61 -0.95 -5.09
CA LYS A 31 12.72 0.52 -5.11
C LYS A 31 13.24 1.10 -3.79
N VAL A 32 12.96 0.40 -2.70
CA VAL A 32 13.32 0.77 -1.33
C VAL A 32 14.00 -0.47 -0.71
N PRO A 33 15.31 -0.66 -0.91
CA PRO A 33 16.02 -1.86 -0.45
C PRO A 33 15.96 -2.09 1.07
N ASP A 34 15.72 -1.02 1.83
CA ASP A 34 15.61 -0.96 3.27
C ASP A 34 14.15 -0.77 3.74
N LEU A 35 13.21 -1.41 3.02
CA LEU A 35 11.76 -1.37 3.28
C LEU A 35 11.40 -1.94 4.66
N GLY A 36 12.16 -2.91 5.16
CA GLY A 36 11.81 -3.63 6.39
C GLY A 36 10.48 -4.39 6.26
N ALA A 37 9.73 -4.49 7.35
CA ALA A 37 8.47 -5.23 7.44
C ALA A 37 7.22 -4.34 7.26
N ILE A 38 7.21 -3.47 6.24
CA ILE A 38 6.05 -2.62 5.94
C ILE A 38 4.90 -3.47 5.40
N ARG A 39 3.70 -3.23 5.95
CA ARG A 39 2.46 -3.94 5.57
C ARG A 39 1.30 -3.02 5.22
N ASP A 40 1.44 -1.72 5.43
CA ASP A 40 0.37 -0.74 5.28
C ASP A 40 0.95 0.64 4.93
N PRO A 41 0.13 1.58 4.42
CA PRO A 41 0.57 2.92 4.07
C PRO A 41 1.17 3.71 5.25
N ASP A 42 0.65 3.55 6.47
CA ASP A 42 1.10 4.31 7.64
C ASP A 42 2.52 3.92 8.05
N ALA A 43 2.85 2.63 8.01
CA ALA A 43 4.18 2.10 8.24
C ALA A 43 5.18 2.63 7.19
N PHE A 44 4.76 2.75 5.92
CA PHE A 44 5.58 3.33 4.87
C PHE A 44 5.82 4.82 5.08
N ILE A 45 4.78 5.59 5.41
CA ILE A 45 4.87 7.01 5.72
C ILE A 45 5.85 7.23 6.88
N LYS A 46 5.71 6.44 7.95
CA LYS A 46 6.59 6.51 9.11
C LYS A 46 8.04 6.22 8.73
N LEU A 47 8.30 5.14 8.00
CA LEU A 47 9.67 4.78 7.57
C LEU A 47 10.31 5.93 6.78
N MET A 48 9.58 6.52 5.83
CA MET A 48 10.13 7.58 4.99
C MET A 48 10.40 8.86 5.77
N ARG A 49 9.51 9.24 6.70
CA ARG A 49 9.71 10.38 7.59
C ARG A 49 10.87 10.16 8.56
N ASP A 50 11.01 8.96 9.13
CA ASP A 50 12.11 8.61 10.03
C ASP A 50 13.47 8.67 9.31
N LYS A 51 13.49 8.43 7.99
CA LYS A 51 14.67 8.61 7.13
C LYS A 51 14.90 10.06 6.69
N GLY A 52 14.06 11.00 7.12
CA GLY A 52 14.17 12.42 6.80
C GLY A 52 13.56 12.83 5.46
N HIS A 53 12.82 11.94 4.78
CA HIS A 53 12.18 12.25 3.51
C HIS A 53 10.89 13.04 3.71
N GLN A 54 10.58 13.92 2.75
CA GLN A 54 9.29 14.60 2.68
C GLN A 54 8.24 13.65 2.08
N VAL A 55 7.10 13.52 2.75
CA VAL A 55 6.04 12.58 2.36
C VAL A 55 4.72 13.32 2.17
N GLY A 56 4.23 13.35 0.93
CA GLY A 56 2.88 13.78 0.60
C GLY A 56 1.91 12.61 0.69
N VAL A 57 0.75 12.82 1.30
CA VAL A 57 -0.28 11.78 1.48
C VAL A 57 -1.62 12.33 1.01
N GLN A 58 -2.32 11.58 0.17
CA GLN A 58 -3.66 11.90 -0.31
C GLN A 58 -4.56 10.67 -0.23
N ILE A 59 -5.71 10.80 0.41
CA ILE A 59 -6.75 9.76 0.39
C ILE A 59 -7.63 10.02 -0.83
N LEU A 60 -7.77 9.02 -1.69
CA LEU A 60 -8.56 9.11 -2.90
C LEU A 60 -9.93 8.43 -2.71
N PRO A 61 -11.01 9.00 -3.27
CA PRO A 61 -12.31 8.36 -3.24
C PRO A 61 -12.28 7.09 -4.10
N ALA A 62 -12.90 6.03 -3.61
CA ALA A 62 -13.09 4.77 -4.34
C ALA A 62 -14.52 4.25 -4.13
N PRO A 63 -15.13 3.57 -5.13
CA PRO A 63 -16.46 2.98 -4.99
C PRO A 63 -16.54 1.94 -3.86
N SER A 64 -15.43 1.26 -3.58
CA SER A 64 -15.27 0.37 -2.44
C SER A 64 -13.80 0.34 -2.00
N GLY A 65 -13.54 -0.10 -0.76
CA GLY A 65 -12.19 -0.17 -0.22
C GLY A 65 -11.58 1.20 0.08
N LYS A 66 -10.25 1.25 0.19
CA LYS A 66 -9.50 2.48 0.44
C LYS A 66 -8.37 2.63 -0.56
N VAL A 67 -8.13 3.86 -0.99
CA VAL A 67 -7.00 4.22 -1.86
C VAL A 67 -6.24 5.37 -1.18
N VAL A 68 -4.94 5.17 -0.97
CA VAL A 68 -4.04 6.15 -0.39
C VAL A 68 -2.86 6.34 -1.34
N GLU A 69 -2.77 7.54 -1.91
CA GLU A 69 -1.60 7.96 -2.67
C GLU A 69 -0.53 8.51 -1.73
N ILE A 70 0.68 7.97 -1.84
CA ILE A 70 1.85 8.44 -1.10
C ILE A 70 2.93 8.85 -2.10
N LYS A 71 3.40 10.09 -1.97
CA LYS A 71 4.47 10.68 -2.79
C LYS A 71 5.70 10.98 -1.94
N VAL A 72 6.86 10.60 -2.44
CA VAL A 72 8.17 10.89 -1.85
C VAL A 72 9.03 11.52 -2.97
N PRO A 73 8.92 12.85 -3.19
CA PRO A 73 9.44 13.50 -4.40
C PRO A 73 10.95 13.40 -4.59
N ASP A 74 11.72 13.49 -3.50
CA ASP A 74 13.18 13.36 -3.49
C ASP A 74 13.67 11.93 -3.81
N ARG A 75 12.75 10.95 -3.84
CA ARG A 75 13.01 9.56 -4.22
C ARG A 75 12.34 9.16 -5.53
N ASP A 76 11.68 10.10 -6.22
CA ASP A 76 10.86 9.85 -7.40
C ASP A 76 9.84 8.70 -7.18
N LEU A 77 9.27 8.63 -5.98
CA LEU A 77 8.26 7.63 -5.64
C LEU A 77 6.87 8.26 -5.63
N SER A 78 5.96 7.62 -6.37
CA SER A 78 4.52 7.85 -6.31
C SER A 78 3.85 6.49 -6.23
N LEU A 79 3.30 6.16 -5.07
CA LEU A 79 2.74 4.85 -4.75
C LEU A 79 1.25 4.97 -4.46
N LEU A 80 0.47 4.04 -4.97
CA LEU A 80 -0.95 3.90 -4.64
C LEU A 80 -1.13 2.66 -3.78
N PHE A 81 -1.33 2.86 -2.48
CA PHE A 81 -1.73 1.81 -1.56
C PHE A 81 -3.24 1.63 -1.65
N VAL A 82 -3.68 0.41 -1.84
CA VAL A 82 -5.08 0.07 -2.06
C VAL A 82 -5.46 -1.15 -1.25
N THR A 83 -6.71 -1.25 -0.80
CA THR A 83 -7.19 -2.50 -0.18
C THR A 83 -7.63 -3.50 -1.25
N SER A 84 -7.67 -4.79 -0.89
CA SER A 84 -8.06 -5.89 -1.79
C SER A 84 -9.38 -5.66 -2.55
N GLU A 85 -10.34 -4.94 -1.95
CA GLU A 85 -11.62 -4.57 -2.57
C GLU A 85 -11.43 -3.73 -3.83
N VAL A 86 -10.51 -2.77 -3.78
CA VAL A 86 -10.19 -1.90 -4.93
C VAL A 86 -9.57 -2.74 -6.05
N CYS A 87 -8.63 -3.61 -5.71
CA CYS A 87 -7.96 -4.48 -6.69
C CYS A 87 -8.92 -5.42 -7.42
N ARG A 88 -9.89 -5.99 -6.70
CA ARG A 88 -10.94 -6.84 -7.31
C ARG A 88 -11.81 -6.08 -8.31
N GLN A 89 -11.93 -4.75 -8.17
CA GLN A 89 -12.69 -3.90 -9.09
C GLN A 89 -11.85 -3.35 -10.24
N SER A 90 -10.55 -3.11 -10.03
CA SER A 90 -9.62 -2.68 -11.08
C SER A 90 -9.29 -3.79 -12.06
N GLY A 91 -9.50 -5.06 -11.69
CA GLY A 91 -9.59 -6.20 -12.60
C GLY A 91 -10.93 -6.22 -13.36
N VAL A 92 -11.23 -5.18 -14.13
CA VAL A 92 -12.25 -5.30 -15.18
C VAL A 92 -11.64 -6.15 -16.29
N ARG A 93 -12.33 -7.29 -16.53
CA ARG A 93 -12.10 -8.31 -17.57
C ARG A 93 -11.64 -7.79 -18.92
#